data_AF-A0A844GBQ9-F1
#
_entry.id   AF-A0A844GBQ9-F1
#
_cell.length_a   1.000
_cell.length_b   1.000
_cell.length_c   1.000
_cell.angle_alpha   90.00
_cell.angle_beta   90.00
_cell.angle_gamma   90.00
#
_symmetry.space_group_name_H-M   'P 1'
#
loop_
_entity.id
_entity.type
_entity.pdbx_description
1 polymer ?
#
loop_
_entity_poly.entity_id
_entity_poly.type
_entity_poly.pdbx_seq_one_letter_code
_entity_poly.pdbx_strand_id
1 'polypeptide(L)'
;MSDNSFEIKVVNDSVGRALDKLLAQAHNLRPALLDFAEWAKAETDQRFAEQKDWHGQPWEPNAPTTLAAYIRHGGKKNFKKDGSLSKRGQTVLANKKILQGHTNNLRQYAFSFEAGPDHLAFGPWGNGLDAYAAIQQLGGRAGRGLGVYIPARAYLPVDENGQLAPVAEAELLAILGRYFDE
;
A
#
# COMPACT_ATOMS: atom_id res chain seq x y z
N MET A 1 -57.87 36.38 -10.75
CA MET A 1 -57.59 35.17 -9.96
C MET A 1 -56.39 35.50 -9.10
N SER A 2 -56.58 35.63 -7.78
CA SER A 2 -55.49 35.92 -6.85
C SER A 2 -54.67 34.64 -6.67
N ASP A 3 -53.38 34.73 -6.99
CA ASP A 3 -52.41 33.66 -6.76
C ASP A 3 -52.19 33.54 -5.24
N ASN A 4 -52.95 32.66 -4.60
CA ASN A 4 -52.79 32.33 -3.19
C ASN A 4 -51.67 31.29 -3.06
N SER A 5 -50.43 31.68 -3.34
CA SER A 5 -49.27 30.93 -2.89
C SER A 5 -48.92 31.37 -1.47
N PHE A 6 -48.86 30.42 -0.53
CA PHE A 6 -48.30 30.65 0.79
C PHE A 6 -47.00 29.85 0.92
N GLU A 7 -45.91 30.57 1.18
CA GLU A 7 -44.59 30.00 1.44
C GLU A 7 -44.57 29.46 2.88
N ILE A 8 -44.49 28.12 3.02
CA ILE A 8 -44.20 27.51 4.32
C ILE A 8 -42.70 27.65 4.56
N LYS A 9 -42.29 28.70 5.27
CA LYS A 9 -40.92 28.78 5.82
C LYS A 9 -40.82 27.77 6.96
N VAL A 10 -40.11 26.68 6.71
CA VAL A 10 -39.73 25.72 7.76
C VAL A 10 -38.73 26.42 8.69
N VAL A 11 -39.24 27.08 9.74
CA VAL A 11 -38.43 27.66 10.82
C VAL A 11 -38.12 26.55 11.85
N ASN A 12 -37.58 25.44 11.37
CA ASN A 12 -37.22 24.32 12.23
C ASN A 12 -35.74 23.99 12.05
N ASP A 13 -34.91 24.54 12.95
CA ASP A 13 -33.45 24.37 12.99
C ASP A 13 -33.01 22.90 13.02
N SER A 14 -33.88 21.95 13.38
CA SER A 14 -33.53 20.52 13.38
C SER A 14 -33.31 19.97 11.96
N VAL A 15 -34.10 20.40 10.97
CA VAL A 15 -33.95 19.97 9.57
C VAL A 15 -32.73 20.63 8.94
N GLY A 16 -32.51 21.93 9.20
CA GLY A 16 -31.30 22.64 8.76
C GLY A 16 -30.03 22.01 9.33
N ARG A 17 -29.98 21.74 10.64
CA ARG A 17 -28.85 21.04 11.27
C ARG A 17 -28.66 19.62 10.75
N ALA A 18 -29.74 18.90 10.46
CA ALA A 18 -29.64 17.57 9.86
C ALA A 18 -29.09 17.61 8.43
N LEU A 19 -29.53 18.59 7.61
CA LEU A 19 -29.01 18.82 6.27
C LEU A 19 -27.56 19.31 6.29
N ASP A 20 -27.20 20.20 7.20
CA ASP A 20 -25.82 20.65 7.39
C ASP A 20 -24.92 19.50 7.85
N LYS A 21 -25.43 18.62 8.74
CA LYS A 21 -24.71 17.41 9.15
C LYS A 21 -24.53 16.45 7.97
N LEU A 22 -25.58 16.24 7.16
CA LEU A 22 -25.54 15.40 5.97
C LEU A 22 -24.57 15.95 4.92
N LEU A 23 -24.61 17.27 4.66
CA LEU A 23 -23.66 17.96 3.78
C LEU A 23 -22.24 17.85 4.32
N ALA A 24 -22.02 18.07 5.62
CA ALA A 24 -20.72 17.95 6.23
C ALA A 24 -20.17 16.51 6.18
N GLN A 25 -21.02 15.49 6.38
CA GLN A 25 -20.66 14.08 6.21
C GLN A 25 -20.31 13.78 4.74
N ALA A 26 -21.10 14.29 3.79
CA ALA A 26 -20.81 14.13 2.35
C ALA A 26 -19.53 14.86 1.92
N HIS A 27 -19.15 15.95 2.59
CA HIS A 27 -17.96 16.76 2.30
C HIS A 27 -16.72 16.36 3.10
N ASN A 28 -16.82 15.42 4.05
CA ASN A 28 -15.69 14.99 4.88
C ASN A 28 -15.61 13.46 4.98
N LEU A 29 -15.11 12.85 3.92
CA LEU A 29 -14.77 11.43 3.83
C LEU A 29 -13.49 11.08 4.61
N ARG A 30 -12.77 12.08 5.14
CA ARG A 30 -11.47 11.87 5.80
C ARG A 30 -11.48 10.75 6.85
N PRO A 31 -12.48 10.64 7.75
CA PRO A 31 -12.51 9.54 8.73
C PRO A 31 -12.53 8.17 8.06
N ALA A 32 -13.42 7.95 7.08
CA ALA A 32 -13.51 6.71 6.32
C ALA A 32 -12.22 6.40 5.54
N LEU A 33 -11.62 7.43 4.93
CA LEU A 33 -10.38 7.30 4.18
C LEU A 33 -9.17 6.99 5.08
N LEU A 34 -9.15 7.50 6.32
CA LEU A 34 -8.15 7.14 7.32
C LEU A 34 -8.27 5.68 7.74
N ASP A 35 -9.50 5.21 8.01
CA ASP A 35 -9.75 3.81 8.37
C ASP A 35 -9.29 2.86 7.24
N PHE A 36 -9.63 3.20 5.99
CA PHE A 36 -9.16 2.45 4.83
C PHE A 36 -7.63 2.49 4.69
N ALA A 37 -7.00 3.64 4.90
CA ALA A 37 -5.55 3.78 4.78
C ALA A 37 -4.80 2.95 5.83
N GLU A 38 -5.29 2.93 7.08
CA GLU A 38 -4.70 2.11 8.14
C GLU A 38 -4.87 0.62 7.87
N TRP A 39 -6.06 0.20 7.41
CA TRP A 39 -6.29 -1.17 6.98
C TRP A 39 -5.37 -1.56 5.81
N ALA A 40 -5.30 -0.73 4.76
CA ALA A 40 -4.50 -0.99 3.57
C ALA A 40 -3.01 -1.03 3.89
N LYS A 41 -2.54 -0.18 4.83
CA LYS A 41 -1.18 -0.22 5.36
C LYS A 41 -0.86 -1.57 6.02
N ALA A 42 -1.76 -2.07 6.85
CA ALA A 42 -1.60 -3.37 7.52
C ALA A 42 -1.60 -4.53 6.50
N GLU A 43 -2.50 -4.48 5.51
CA GLU A 43 -2.58 -5.49 4.45
C GLU A 43 -1.37 -5.47 3.52
N THR A 44 -0.83 -4.29 3.20
CA THR A 44 0.45 -4.17 2.49
C THR A 44 1.56 -4.85 3.29
N ASP A 45 1.63 -4.68 4.61
CA ASP A 45 2.61 -5.40 5.43
C ASP A 45 2.45 -6.93 5.35
N GLN A 46 1.20 -7.43 5.31
CA GLN A 46 0.92 -8.85 5.11
C GLN A 46 1.44 -9.35 3.76
N ARG A 47 1.32 -8.57 2.67
CA ARG A 47 1.90 -8.93 1.36
C ARG A 47 3.40 -9.23 1.48
N PHE A 48 4.14 -8.42 2.25
CA PHE A 48 5.55 -8.68 2.53
C PHE A 48 5.75 -9.93 3.41
N ALA A 49 4.95 -10.13 4.45
CA ALA A 49 5.08 -11.28 5.34
C ALA A 49 4.84 -12.61 4.60
N GLU A 50 3.76 -12.67 3.83
CA GLU A 50 3.29 -13.83 3.08
C GLU A 50 4.01 -14.04 1.74
N GLN A 51 4.63 -12.98 1.21
CA GLN A 51 5.33 -12.97 -0.08
C GLN A 51 4.37 -13.18 -1.26
N LYS A 52 3.24 -12.49 -1.21
CA LYS A 52 2.15 -12.58 -2.19
C LYS A 52 1.60 -11.20 -2.53
N ASP A 53 1.02 -11.06 -3.71
CA ASP A 53 0.32 -9.84 -4.11
C ASP A 53 -1.12 -9.77 -3.54
N TRP A 54 -1.85 -8.73 -3.93
CA TRP A 54 -3.25 -8.49 -3.53
C TRP A 54 -4.26 -9.45 -4.15
N HIS A 55 -3.85 -10.28 -5.11
CA HIS A 55 -4.63 -11.39 -5.68
C HIS A 55 -4.26 -12.75 -5.07
N GLY A 56 -3.35 -12.76 -4.09
CA GLY A 56 -2.86 -13.98 -3.44
C GLY A 56 -1.81 -14.75 -4.25
N GLN A 57 -1.33 -14.18 -5.36
CA GLN A 57 -0.28 -14.80 -6.17
C GLN A 57 1.08 -14.64 -5.49
N PRO A 58 1.85 -15.72 -5.29
CA PRO A 58 3.21 -15.62 -4.76
C PRO A 58 4.11 -14.76 -5.64
N TRP A 59 4.92 -13.90 -5.03
CA TRP A 59 5.91 -13.11 -5.76
C TRP A 59 7.01 -13.99 -6.35
N GLU A 60 7.50 -13.58 -7.53
CA GLU A 60 8.58 -14.30 -8.16
C GLU A 60 9.86 -14.27 -7.29
N PRO A 61 10.50 -15.45 -7.07
CA PRO A 61 11.70 -15.58 -6.26
C PRO A 61 12.83 -14.62 -6.68
N ASN A 62 13.72 -14.31 -5.73
CA ASN A 62 14.92 -13.56 -6.06
C ASN A 62 15.86 -14.40 -6.95
N ALA A 63 16.44 -13.77 -7.96
CA ALA A 63 17.44 -14.40 -8.81
C ALA A 63 18.65 -14.89 -7.97
N PRO A 64 19.35 -15.95 -8.40
CA PRO A 64 20.53 -16.46 -7.68
C PRO A 64 21.60 -15.40 -7.42
N THR A 65 21.78 -14.46 -8.36
CA THR A 65 22.71 -13.33 -8.22
C THR A 65 22.31 -12.35 -7.12
N THR A 66 21.01 -12.06 -6.98
CA THR A 66 20.47 -11.23 -5.90
C THR A 66 20.68 -11.90 -4.54
N LEU A 67 20.45 -13.21 -4.45
CA LEU A 67 20.68 -13.98 -3.22
C LEU A 67 22.17 -14.01 -2.85
N ALA A 68 23.05 -14.24 -3.83
CA ALA A 68 24.50 -14.20 -3.61
C ALA A 68 24.98 -12.81 -3.15
N ALA A 69 24.48 -11.74 -3.77
CA ALA A 69 24.78 -10.36 -3.36
C ALA A 69 24.30 -10.09 -1.93
N TYR A 70 23.07 -10.47 -1.59
CA TYR A 70 22.52 -10.33 -0.25
C TYR A 70 23.43 -10.99 0.80
N ILE A 71 23.83 -12.24 0.58
CA ILE A 71 24.71 -12.95 1.53
C ILE A 71 26.09 -12.30 1.65
N ARG A 72 26.66 -11.80 0.55
CA ARG A 72 27.93 -11.06 0.56
C ARG A 72 27.82 -9.76 1.36
N HIS A 73 26.74 -8.99 1.18
CA HIS A 73 26.49 -7.75 1.91
C HIS A 73 26.25 -7.99 3.42
N GLY A 74 25.75 -9.16 3.81
CA GLY A 74 25.60 -9.56 5.22
C GLY A 74 26.93 -9.80 5.95
N GLY A 75 28.07 -9.72 5.25
CA GLY A 75 29.41 -9.68 5.84
C GLY A 75 30.14 -11.02 5.91
N LYS A 76 31.43 -10.96 6.25
CA LYS A 76 32.37 -12.10 6.19
C LYS A 76 31.96 -13.30 7.05
N LYS A 77 31.19 -13.08 8.14
CA LYS A 77 30.72 -14.16 9.05
C LYS A 77 29.75 -15.14 8.38
N ASN A 78 29.20 -14.79 7.21
CA ASN A 78 28.36 -15.69 6.41
C ASN A 78 29.19 -16.77 5.69
N PHE A 79 30.51 -16.63 5.64
CA PHE A 79 31.41 -17.53 4.96
C PHE A 79 32.42 -18.16 5.93
N LYS A 80 32.91 -19.35 5.58
CA LYS A 80 34.08 -19.96 6.21
C LYS A 80 35.35 -19.41 5.56
N LYS A 81 36.52 -19.77 6.11
CA LYS A 81 37.83 -19.40 5.55
C LYS A 81 38.04 -19.90 4.11
N ASP A 82 37.40 -21.02 3.75
CA ASP A 82 37.46 -21.62 2.41
C ASP A 82 36.49 -20.98 1.40
N GLY A 83 35.71 -19.97 1.80
CA GLY A 83 34.73 -19.28 0.95
C GLY A 83 33.37 -19.98 0.84
N SER A 84 33.20 -21.18 1.39
CA SER A 84 31.88 -21.84 1.48
C SER A 84 30.99 -21.16 2.54
N LEU A 85 29.67 -21.35 2.45
CA LEU A 85 28.75 -20.79 3.44
C LEU A 85 28.98 -21.41 4.83
N SER A 86 29.05 -20.54 5.84
CA SER A 86 28.97 -20.95 7.24
C SER A 86 27.54 -21.38 7.59
N LYS A 87 27.33 -22.04 8.75
CA LYS A 87 25.98 -22.35 9.25
C LYS A 87 25.11 -21.09 9.36
N ARG A 88 25.72 -19.96 9.75
CA ARG A 88 25.07 -18.65 9.75
C ARG A 88 24.68 -18.24 8.33
N GLY A 89 25.61 -18.31 7.37
CA GLY A 89 25.33 -17.95 5.97
C GLY A 89 24.19 -18.77 5.37
N GLN A 90 24.14 -20.08 5.64
CA GLN A 90 23.04 -20.96 5.24
C GLN A 90 21.70 -20.51 5.86
N THR A 91 21.71 -20.16 7.15
CA THR A 91 20.52 -19.67 7.87
C THR A 91 20.03 -18.34 7.29
N VAL A 92 20.94 -17.40 7.03
CA VAL A 92 20.61 -16.10 6.43
C VAL A 92 20.04 -16.27 5.02
N LEU A 93 20.58 -17.21 4.24
CA LEU A 93 20.08 -17.50 2.90
C LEU A 93 18.69 -18.14 2.93
N ALA A 94 18.48 -19.12 3.81
CA ALA A 94 17.20 -19.81 3.97
C ALA A 94 16.08 -18.87 4.44
N ASN A 95 16.42 -17.87 5.27
CA ASN A 95 15.46 -16.91 5.82
C ASN A 95 15.29 -15.64 4.96
N LYS A 96 15.95 -15.54 3.81
CA LYS A 96 15.84 -14.34 2.96
C LYS A 96 14.43 -14.22 2.39
N LYS A 97 13.75 -13.13 2.76
CA LYS A 97 12.46 -12.72 2.20
C LYS A 97 12.63 -11.74 1.04
N ILE A 98 11.87 -11.93 -0.03
CA ILE A 98 11.72 -11.04 -1.19
C ILE A 98 11.30 -9.64 -0.71
N LEU A 99 11.88 -8.60 -1.33
CA LEU A 99 11.74 -7.18 -0.99
C LEU A 99 12.17 -6.76 0.42
N GLN A 100 12.72 -7.69 1.21
CA GLN A 100 13.16 -7.44 2.58
C GLN A 100 14.69 -7.59 2.65
N GLY A 101 15.37 -6.44 2.62
CA GLY A 101 16.82 -6.32 2.72
C GLY A 101 17.30 -6.31 4.17
N HIS A 102 18.58 -6.03 4.41
CA HIS A 102 19.13 -5.96 5.77
C HIS A 102 18.52 -4.84 6.62
N THR A 103 18.02 -3.77 5.99
CA THR A 103 17.42 -2.62 6.67
C THR A 103 15.88 -2.64 6.65
N ASN A 104 15.26 -3.50 5.84
CA ASN A 104 13.81 -3.53 5.63
C ASN A 104 13.15 -2.20 5.22
N ASN A 105 13.91 -1.22 4.70
CA ASN A 105 13.37 0.12 4.41
C ASN A 105 12.15 0.08 3.49
N LEU A 106 12.15 -0.72 2.41
CA LEU A 106 11.00 -0.76 1.51
C LEU A 106 9.73 -1.21 2.25
N ARG A 107 9.79 -2.30 3.04
CA ARG A 107 8.63 -2.76 3.84
C ARG A 107 8.17 -1.69 4.84
N GLN A 108 9.11 -1.07 5.55
CA GLN A 108 8.81 -0.06 6.57
C GLN A 108 8.07 1.15 6.01
N TYR A 109 8.41 1.56 4.79
CA TYR A 109 7.90 2.78 4.16
C TYR A 109 7.15 2.50 2.85
N ALA A 110 6.65 1.28 2.65
CA ALA A 110 5.94 0.88 1.43
C ALA A 110 4.60 1.62 1.29
N PHE A 111 3.98 1.94 2.42
CA PHE A 111 2.67 2.55 2.50
C PHE A 111 2.73 3.76 3.43
N SER A 112 3.09 4.91 2.85
CA SER A 112 2.83 6.24 3.40
C SER A 112 1.51 6.75 2.81
N PHE A 113 0.75 7.54 3.56
CA PHE A 113 -0.53 8.07 3.07
C PHE A 113 -0.82 9.47 3.59
N GLU A 114 -1.69 10.16 2.87
CA GLU A 114 -2.27 11.46 3.22
C GLU A 114 -3.77 11.42 2.87
N ALA A 115 -4.62 11.68 3.86
CA ALA A 115 -6.07 11.71 3.70
C ALA A 115 -6.61 13.13 3.94
N GLY A 116 -7.24 13.68 2.90
CA GLY A 116 -8.01 14.92 2.95
C GLY A 116 -9.52 14.67 3.09
N PRO A 117 -10.34 15.73 3.00
CA PRO A 117 -11.79 15.64 3.11
C PRO A 117 -12.44 14.81 1.99
N ASP A 118 -11.81 14.73 0.82
CA ASP A 118 -12.37 14.16 -0.41
C ASP A 118 -11.37 13.29 -1.19
N HIS A 119 -10.16 13.09 -0.67
CA HIS A 119 -9.11 12.35 -1.35
C HIS A 119 -8.25 11.55 -0.39
N LEU A 120 -7.69 10.46 -0.90
CA LEU A 120 -6.64 9.69 -0.27
C LEU A 120 -5.51 9.54 -1.29
N ALA A 121 -4.32 9.98 -0.90
CA ALA A 121 -3.10 9.62 -1.59
C ALA A 121 -2.34 8.59 -0.75
N PHE A 122 -1.78 7.57 -1.39
CA PHE A 122 -0.83 6.65 -0.75
C PHE A 122 0.27 6.19 -1.70
N GLY A 123 1.39 5.76 -1.13
CA GLY A 123 2.53 5.28 -1.90
C GLY A 123 3.82 5.22 -1.07
N PRO A 124 4.93 4.79 -1.68
CA PRO A 124 6.17 4.50 -0.99
C PRO A 124 7.08 5.73 -0.84
N TRP A 125 6.53 6.91 -0.52
CA TRP A 125 7.28 8.17 -0.49
C TRP A 125 7.91 8.49 0.87
N GLY A 126 8.79 9.50 0.87
CA GLY A 126 9.41 10.07 2.08
C GLY A 126 10.70 9.38 2.53
N ASN A 127 11.25 8.47 1.71
CA ASN A 127 12.36 7.59 2.07
C ASN A 127 13.47 7.51 1.00
N GLY A 128 13.32 8.23 -0.13
CA GLY A 128 14.27 8.23 -1.26
C GLY A 128 14.31 6.92 -2.07
N LEU A 129 13.33 6.04 -1.91
CA LEU A 129 13.23 4.74 -2.59
C LEU A 129 12.24 4.75 -3.75
N ASP A 130 11.62 5.89 -4.08
CA ASP A 130 10.48 5.99 -5.02
C ASP A 130 10.71 5.22 -6.33
N ALA A 131 11.87 5.40 -6.97
CA ALA A 131 12.22 4.70 -8.21
C ALA A 131 12.39 3.18 -8.01
N TYR A 132 13.02 2.76 -6.91
CA TYR A 132 13.15 1.34 -6.58
C TYR A 132 11.78 0.73 -6.27
N ALA A 133 10.98 1.42 -5.46
CA ALA A 133 9.68 1.00 -5.00
C ALA A 133 8.69 0.87 -6.17
N ALA A 134 8.70 1.82 -7.11
CA ALA A 134 7.89 1.78 -8.33
C ALA A 134 8.27 0.59 -9.21
N ILE A 135 9.57 0.36 -9.45
CA ILE A 135 10.04 -0.80 -10.23
C ILE A 135 9.67 -2.13 -9.56
N GLN A 136 9.61 -2.21 -8.23
CA GLN A 136 9.14 -3.41 -7.56
C GLN A 136 7.61 -3.56 -7.63
N GLN A 137 6.85 -2.47 -7.57
CA GLN A 137 5.38 -2.51 -7.67
C GLN A 137 4.94 -2.97 -9.07
N LEU A 138 5.47 -2.33 -10.11
CA LEU A 138 4.99 -2.47 -11.49
C LEU A 138 5.84 -3.42 -12.33
N GLY A 139 7.04 -3.75 -11.87
CA GLY A 139 8.04 -4.45 -12.69
C GLY A 139 8.65 -3.53 -13.75
N GLY A 140 9.53 -4.08 -14.58
CA GLY A 140 10.11 -3.37 -15.72
C GLY A 140 11.61 -3.56 -15.87
N ARG A 141 12.21 -2.74 -16.74
CA ARG A 141 13.65 -2.78 -17.00
C ARG A 141 14.41 -1.88 -16.03
N ALA A 142 15.52 -2.37 -15.50
CA ALA A 142 16.35 -1.68 -14.52
C ALA A 142 17.84 -2.03 -14.67
N GLY A 143 18.67 -1.41 -13.83
CA GLY A 143 20.11 -1.61 -13.80
C GLY A 143 20.84 -0.82 -14.89
N ARG A 144 22.15 -1.09 -15.02
CA ARG A 144 23.00 -0.38 -15.99
C ARG A 144 22.48 -0.58 -17.40
N GLY A 145 22.11 0.51 -18.07
CA GLY A 145 21.56 0.48 -19.43
C GLY A 145 20.22 -0.26 -19.56
N LEU A 146 19.44 -0.40 -18.47
CA LEU A 146 18.15 -1.08 -18.47
C LEU A 146 18.20 -2.55 -18.95
N GLY A 147 19.35 -3.21 -18.78
CA GLY A 147 19.57 -4.57 -19.28
C GLY A 147 18.87 -5.68 -18.48
N VAL A 148 18.40 -5.39 -17.27
CA VAL A 148 17.80 -6.40 -16.37
C VAL A 148 16.30 -6.21 -16.30
N TYR A 149 15.53 -7.27 -16.53
CA TYR A 149 14.10 -7.27 -16.25
C TYR A 149 13.86 -7.64 -14.78
N ILE A 150 13.02 -6.87 -14.11
CA ILE A 150 12.55 -7.11 -12.76
C ILE A 150 11.05 -7.41 -12.85
N PRO A 151 10.58 -8.57 -12.35
CA PRO A 151 9.16 -8.88 -12.34
C PRO A 151 8.42 -8.01 -11.33
N ALA A 152 7.14 -7.75 -11.62
CA ALA A 152 6.24 -7.06 -10.70
C ALA A 152 6.05 -7.86 -9.41
N ARG A 153 6.00 -7.14 -8.30
CA ARG A 153 5.77 -7.65 -6.95
C ARG A 153 4.78 -6.70 -6.27
N ALA A 154 3.59 -6.61 -6.83
CA ALA A 154 2.57 -5.65 -6.42
C ALA A 154 2.25 -5.78 -4.92
N TYR A 155 2.76 -4.84 -4.12
CA TYR A 155 2.58 -4.77 -2.67
C TYR A 155 1.59 -3.66 -2.27
N LEU A 156 1.31 -2.71 -3.17
CA LEU A 156 0.23 -1.74 -3.02
C LEU A 156 -1.07 -2.27 -3.63
N PRO A 157 -2.24 -1.82 -3.11
CA PRO A 157 -3.56 -2.26 -3.57
C PRO A 157 -3.96 -1.68 -4.92
N VAL A 158 -3.03 -1.21 -5.77
CA VAL A 158 -3.33 -0.56 -7.05
C VAL A 158 -2.50 -1.12 -8.18
N ASP A 159 -3.10 -1.17 -9.36
CA ASP A 159 -2.41 -1.50 -10.61
C ASP A 159 -1.78 -0.26 -11.29
N GLU A 160 -1.21 -0.47 -12.47
CA GLU A 160 -0.56 0.59 -13.26
C GLU A 160 -1.52 1.69 -13.75
N ASN A 161 -2.84 1.42 -13.77
CA ASN A 161 -3.88 2.37 -14.14
C ASN A 161 -4.47 3.09 -12.92
N GLY A 162 -4.01 2.75 -11.71
CA GLY A 162 -4.56 3.26 -10.46
C GLY A 162 -5.85 2.56 -10.03
N GLN A 163 -6.20 1.44 -10.64
CA GLN A 163 -7.38 0.67 -10.25
C GLN A 163 -7.08 -0.12 -8.98
N LEU A 164 -8.01 -0.10 -8.02
CA LEU A 164 -7.89 -0.87 -6.79
C LEU A 164 -7.98 -2.37 -7.05
N ALA A 165 -7.22 -3.16 -6.29
CA ALA A 165 -7.42 -4.60 -6.21
C ALA A 165 -8.84 -4.89 -5.66
N PRO A 166 -9.54 -5.94 -6.13
CA PRO A 166 -10.94 -6.19 -5.76
C PRO A 166 -11.20 -6.28 -4.25
N VAL A 167 -10.27 -6.84 -3.48
CA VAL A 167 -10.39 -6.91 -2.01
C VAL A 167 -10.27 -5.54 -1.36
N ALA A 168 -9.45 -4.64 -1.89
CA ALA A 168 -9.30 -3.28 -1.40
C ALA A 168 -10.52 -2.42 -1.77
N GLU A 169 -11.03 -2.57 -2.98
CA GLU A 169 -12.29 -1.92 -3.39
C GLU A 169 -13.46 -2.36 -2.49
N ALA A 170 -13.60 -3.67 -2.24
CA ALA A 170 -14.65 -4.19 -1.37
C ALA A 170 -14.56 -3.65 0.06
N GLU A 171 -13.35 -3.59 0.65
CA GLU A 171 -13.19 -3.03 2.00
C GLU A 171 -13.46 -1.53 2.04
N LEU A 172 -13.01 -0.76 1.02
CA LEU A 172 -13.31 0.66 0.94
C LEU A 172 -14.82 0.91 0.90
N LEU A 173 -15.55 0.16 0.06
CA LEU A 173 -17.02 0.24 0.00
C LEU A 173 -17.68 -0.13 1.33
N ALA A 174 -17.18 -1.17 2.01
CA ALA A 174 -17.69 -1.59 3.32
C ALA A 174 -17.46 -0.52 4.40
N ILE A 175 -16.28 0.11 4.42
CA ILE A 175 -15.96 1.20 5.34
C ILE A 175 -16.86 2.40 5.06
N LEU A 176 -16.96 2.83 3.79
CA LEU A 176 -17.82 3.96 3.41
C LEU A 176 -19.28 3.71 3.82
N GLY A 177 -19.79 2.49 3.65
CA GLY A 177 -21.14 2.11 4.09
C GLY A 177 -21.38 2.35 5.58
N ARG A 178 -20.42 2.03 6.45
CA ARG A 178 -20.52 2.26 7.91
C ARG A 178 -20.72 3.75 8.23
N TYR A 179 -20.03 4.63 7.50
CA TYR A 179 -20.13 6.08 7.70
C TYR A 179 -21.39 6.71 7.11
N PHE A 180 -22.10 6.01 6.21
CA PHE A 180 -23.40 6.45 5.69
C PHE A 180 -24.58 5.95 6.53
N ASP A 181 -24.40 4.85 7.28
CA ASP A 181 -25.43 4.27 8.14
C ASP A 181 -25.44 4.86 9.58
N GLU A 182 -24.50 5.76 9.91
CA GLU A 182 -24.33 6.47 11.20
C GLU A 182 -24.86 7.93 11.23
#